data_AF-A0A251UL72-F1
#
_entry.id   AF-A0A251UL72-F1
#
_cell.length_a   1.000
_cell.length_b   1.000
_cell.length_c   1.000
_cell.angle_alpha   90.00
_cell.angle_beta   90.00
_cell.angle_gamma   90.00
#
_symmetry.space_group_name_H-M   'P 1'
#
loop_
_entity.id
_entity.type
_entity.pdbx_description
1 polymer ?
#
loop_
_entity_poly.entity_id
_entity_poly.type
_entity_poly.pdbx_seq_one_letter_code
_entity_poly.pdbx_strand_id
1 'polypeptide(L)'
;MFCWKMDYWPLLEHPPKGMEIVIVRAENSDRWDPHIIQKLESLKNRTSDESEGKLLVVVLPNSGHWVHVDNPKGLLEIVTPKMVVTPKMVSLS
;
A
#
# COMPACT_ATOMS: atom_id res chain seq x y z
N MET A 1 10.89 -9.87 30.94
CA MET A 1 11.27 -8.75 30.05
C MET A 1 10.23 -8.64 28.96
N PHE A 2 9.21 -7.80 29.15
CA PHE A 2 8.10 -7.66 28.20
C PHE A 2 8.47 -6.59 27.17
N CYS A 3 8.89 -7.02 25.98
CA CYS A 3 9.04 -6.13 24.83
C CYS A 3 7.66 -5.96 24.19
N TRP A 4 7.07 -4.79 24.34
CA TRP A 4 5.88 -4.38 23.59
C TRP A 4 6.27 -4.19 22.13
N LYS A 5 6.28 -5.27 21.35
CA LYS A 5 6.34 -5.21 19.90
C LYS A 5 4.93 -4.89 19.39
N MET A 6 4.59 -3.61 19.36
CA MET A 6 3.49 -3.14 18.50
C MET A 6 4.12 -2.88 17.14
N ASP A 7 3.89 -3.81 16.22
CA ASP A 7 4.11 -3.58 14.80
C ASP A 7 2.76 -3.51 14.07
N TYR A 8 2.77 -2.94 12.88
CA TYR A 8 1.58 -2.78 12.05
C TYR A 8 1.34 -3.99 11.13
N TRP A 9 2.07 -5.10 11.30
CA TRP A 9 1.84 -6.29 10.47
C TRP A 9 0.42 -6.83 10.57
N PRO A 10 -0.22 -6.91 11.75
CA PRO A 10 -1.61 -7.34 11.84
C PRO A 10 -2.56 -6.50 10.99
N LEU A 11 -2.28 -5.20 10.78
CA LEU A 11 -3.09 -4.33 9.93
C LEU A 11 -2.91 -4.65 8.43
N LEU A 12 -1.70 -5.02 8.01
CA LEU A 12 -1.41 -5.42 6.63
C LEU A 12 -1.87 -6.85 6.35
N GLU A 13 -1.80 -7.72 7.36
CA GLU A 13 -2.26 -9.10 7.33
C GLU A 13 -3.78 -9.20 7.42
N HIS A 14 -4.46 -8.30 8.13
CA HIS A 14 -5.92 -8.29 8.19
C HIS A 14 -6.46 -6.87 8.06
N PRO A 15 -6.40 -6.27 6.85
CA PRO A 15 -6.94 -4.95 6.63
C PRO A 15 -8.44 -4.94 6.98
N PRO A 16 -8.94 -3.94 7.71
CA PRO A 16 -10.36 -3.83 8.04
C PRO A 16 -11.24 -3.75 6.79
N LYS A 17 -12.44 -4.32 6.85
CA LYS A 17 -13.40 -4.28 5.74
C LYS A 17 -13.65 -2.85 5.26
N GLY A 18 -13.62 -2.66 3.95
CA GLY A 18 -13.82 -1.34 3.33
C GLY A 18 -12.61 -0.41 3.39
N MET A 19 -11.49 -0.85 3.96
CA MET A 19 -10.21 -0.13 3.92
C MET A 19 -9.35 -0.63 2.76
N GLU A 20 -8.69 0.29 2.07
CA GLU A 20 -7.64 -0.01 1.11
C GLU A 20 -6.33 0.62 1.60
N ILE A 21 -5.31 -0.22 1.75
CA ILE A 21 -3.96 0.19 2.14
C ILE A 21 -3.07 0.05 0.91
N VAL A 22 -2.42 1.16 0.52
CA VAL A 22 -1.49 1.17 -0.62
C VAL A 22 -0.09 1.46 -0.09
N ILE A 23 0.82 0.50 -0.22
CA ILE A 23 2.24 0.64 0.10
C ILE A 23 2.98 1.00 -1.18
N VAL A 24 3.57 2.19 -1.22
CA VAL A 24 4.41 2.66 -2.33
C VAL A 24 5.88 2.51 -1.94
N ARG A 25 6.61 1.64 -2.64
CA ARG A 25 8.04 1.42 -2.45
C ARG A 25 8.83 2.05 -3.59
N ALA A 26 9.93 2.71 -3.26
CA ALA A 26 10.90 3.09 -4.27
C ALA A 26 11.62 1.85 -4.87
N GLU A 27 11.84 1.87 -6.17
CA GLU A 27 12.55 0.81 -6.89
C GLU A 27 14.00 0.65 -6.39
N ASN A 28 14.72 1.77 -6.24
CA ASN A 28 16.14 1.82 -5.92
C ASN A 28 16.40 2.15 -4.44
N SER A 29 15.46 1.84 -3.55
CA SER A 29 15.60 2.09 -2.12
C SER A 29 16.46 1.02 -1.45
N ASP A 30 17.50 1.45 -0.73
CA ASP A 30 18.40 0.61 0.07
C ASP A 30 17.90 0.38 1.51
N ARG A 31 16.74 0.97 1.87
CA ARG A 31 16.20 0.96 3.25
C ARG A 31 15.40 -0.27 3.61
N TRP A 32 15.08 -1.12 2.64
CA TRP A 32 14.18 -2.26 2.84
C TRP A 32 14.98 -3.54 2.96
N ASP A 33 14.81 -4.22 4.09
CA ASP A 33 15.34 -5.57 4.25
C ASP A 33 14.65 -6.51 3.23
N PRO A 34 15.41 -7.36 2.51
CA PRO A 34 14.86 -8.30 1.54
C PRO A 34 13.74 -9.19 2.10
N HIS A 35 13.81 -9.57 3.38
CA HIS A 35 12.78 -10.36 4.03
C HIS A 35 11.45 -9.60 4.15
N ILE A 36 11.51 -8.29 4.41
CA ILE A 36 10.32 -7.43 4.49
C ILE A 36 9.67 -7.29 3.10
N ILE A 37 10.49 -7.16 2.05
CA ILE A 37 10.01 -7.14 0.67
C ILE A 37 9.30 -8.46 0.33
N GLN A 38 9.92 -9.59 0.65
CA GLN A 38 9.34 -10.91 0.40
C GLN A 38 8.02 -11.10 1.15
N LYS A 39 7.94 -10.63 2.41
CA LYS A 39 6.70 -10.66 3.20
C LYS A 39 5.59 -9.80 2.57
N LEU A 40 5.92 -8.62 2.04
CA LEU A 40 4.94 -7.78 1.34
C LEU A 40 4.44 -8.42 0.04
N GLU A 41 5.33 -9.03 -0.74
CA GLU A 41 4.94 -9.73 -1.98
C GLU A 41 4.10 -10.98 -1.68
N SER A 42 4.37 -11.71 -0.59
CA SER A 42 3.51 -12.83 -0.19
C SER A 42 2.12 -12.37 0.24
N LEU A 43 2.01 -11.22 0.93
CA LEU A 43 0.73 -10.62 1.29
C LEU A 43 -0.04 -10.08 0.09
N LYS A 44 0.65 -9.59 -0.94
CA LYS A 44 0.02 -9.14 -2.20
C LYS A 44 -0.61 -10.31 -2.98
N ASN A 45 0.04 -11.48 -2.96
CA ASN A 45 -0.39 -12.64 -3.75
C ASN A 45 -1.49 -13.48 -3.10
N ARG A 46 -1.92 -13.13 -1.88
CA ARG A 46 -3.00 -13.86 -1.21
C ARG A 46 -4.35 -13.52 -1.81
N THR A 47 -5.25 -14.49 -1.84
CA THR A 47 -6.66 -14.26 -2.16
C THR A 47 -7.29 -13.47 -1.01
N SER A 48 -7.75 -12.25 -1.26
CA SER A 48 -8.50 -11.47 -0.28
C SER A 48 -9.92 -12.03 -0.16
N ASP A 49 -10.34 -12.34 1.06
CA ASP A 49 -11.75 -12.58 1.37
C ASP A 49 -12.54 -11.26 1.22
N GLU A 50 -13.82 -11.32 0.80
CA GLU A 50 -14.68 -10.13 0.68
C GLU A 50 -15.00 -9.48 2.05
N SER A 51 -14.75 -10.20 3.15
CA SER A 51 -14.85 -9.71 4.51
C SER A 51 -13.65 -8.86 4.96
N GLU A 52 -12.54 -8.90 4.23
CA GLU A 52 -11.33 -8.13 4.54
C GLU A 52 -11.16 -6.91 3.61
N GLY A 53 -10.36 -5.95 4.05
CA GLY A 53 -9.91 -4.83 3.23
C GLY A 53 -8.83 -5.25 2.24
N LYS A 54 -8.37 -4.29 1.42
CA LYS A 54 -7.41 -4.54 0.34
C LYS A 54 -6.03 -4.03 0.72
N LEU A 55 -4.99 -4.79 0.37
CA LEU A 55 -3.60 -4.37 0.40
C LEU A 55 -3.05 -4.34 -1.02
N LEU A 56 -2.49 -3.20 -1.44
CA LEU A 56 -1.79 -3.06 -2.71
C LEU A 56 -0.35 -2.66 -2.44
N VAL A 57 0.59 -3.32 -3.11
CA VAL A 57 2.02 -2.99 -3.06
C VAL A 57 2.46 -2.56 -4.45
N VAL A 58 2.91 -1.31 -4.57
CA VAL A 58 3.30 -0.66 -5.82
C VAL A 58 4.75 -0.24 -5.73
N VAL A 59 5.53 -0.57 -6.77
CA VAL A 59 6.91 -0.10 -6.91
C VAL A 59 6.92 1.14 -7.79
N LEU A 60 7.46 2.25 -7.28
CA LEU A 60 7.63 3.51 -7.98
C LEU A 60 8.96 3.46 -8.76
N PRO A 61 8.93 3.41 -10.11
CA PRO A 61 10.13 3.30 -10.91
C PRO A 61 11.00 4.55 -10.80
N ASN A 62 12.31 4.39 -11.01
CA ASN A 62 13.29 5.47 -11.04
C ASN A 62 13.28 6.36 -9.77
N SER A 63 12.96 5.77 -8.61
CA SER A 63 12.94 6.48 -7.34
C SER A 63 13.84 5.83 -6.30
N GLY A 64 14.52 6.65 -5.51
CA GLY A 64 15.42 6.26 -4.43
C GLY A 64 14.81 6.54 -3.06
N HIS A 65 15.58 7.05 -2.12
CA HIS A 65 15.11 7.22 -0.74
C HIS A 65 13.96 8.24 -0.61
N TRP A 66 13.90 9.24 -1.50
CA TRP A 66 12.98 10.37 -1.38
C TRP A 66 11.98 10.35 -2.53
N VAL A 67 10.98 9.47 -2.46
CA VAL A 67 10.00 9.23 -3.53
C VAL A 67 9.35 10.51 -4.11
N HIS A 68 9.08 11.51 -3.27
CA HIS A 68 8.47 12.77 -3.69
C HIS A 68 9.45 13.73 -4.38
N VAL A 69 10.75 13.56 -4.17
CA VAL A 69 11.82 14.31 -4.87
C VAL A 69 12.22 13.57 -6.14
N ASP A 70 12.40 12.25 -6.05
CA ASP A 70 12.98 11.44 -7.10
C ASP A 70 11.99 11.20 -8.26
N ASN A 71 10.71 10.96 -7.95
CA ASN A 71 9.66 10.79 -8.96
C ASN A 71 8.30 11.36 -8.49
N PRO A 72 8.18 12.70 -8.38
CA PRO A 72 6.95 13.36 -7.94
C PRO A 72 5.75 13.07 -8.86
N LYS A 73 5.98 13.00 -10.18
CA LYS A 73 4.90 12.76 -11.16
C LYS A 73 4.32 11.36 -11.02
N GLY A 74 5.18 10.33 -10.99
CA GLY A 74 4.73 8.95 -10.80
C GLY A 74 4.05 8.74 -9.44
N LEU A 75 4.51 9.43 -8.39
CA LEU A 75 3.83 9.40 -7.10
C LEU A 75 2.41 9.98 -7.17
N LEU A 76 2.22 11.10 -7.87
CA LEU A 76 0.89 11.69 -8.07
C LEU A 76 -0.04 10.76 -8.86
N GLU A 77 0.45 10.12 -9.92
CA GLU A 77 -0.32 9.16 -10.71
C GLU A 77 -0.85 7.99 -9.86
N ILE A 78 -0.09 7.56 -8.85
CA ILE A 78 -0.51 6.50 -7.91
C ILE A 78 -1.52 7.03 -6.89
N VAL A 79 -1.28 8.22 -6.32
CA VAL A 79 -2.04 8.73 -5.16
C VAL A 79 -3.35 9.40 -5.58
N THR A 80 -3.38 10.15 -6.68
CA THR A 80 -4.55 10.93 -7.10
C THR A 80 -5.82 10.06 -7.23
N PRO A 81 -5.81 8.90 -7.89
CA PRO A 81 -7.01 8.06 -7.99
C PRO A 81 -7.55 7.55 -6.64
N LYS A 82 -6.70 7.52 -5.60
CA LYS A 82 -7.07 7.06 -4.25
C LYS A 82 -7.67 8.16 -3.39
N MET A 83 -7.51 9.43 -3.79
CA MET A 83 -7.99 10.59 -3.05
C MET A 83 -9.29 11.16 -3.63
N VAL A 84 -9.61 10.83 -4.89
CA VAL A 84 -10.86 11.28 -5.52
C VAL A 84 -12.01 10.41 -5.01
N VAL A 85 -12.91 11.01 -4.24
CA VAL A 85 -14.23 10.44 -3.99
C VAL A 85 -14.99 10.48 -5.30
N THR A 86 -15.16 9.34 -5.98
CA THR A 86 -16.13 9.24 -7.06
C THR A 86 -17.52 9.46 -6.46
N PRO A 87 -18.27 10.51 -6.85
CA PRO A 87 -19.65 10.61 -6.46
C PRO A 87 -20.36 9.38 -7.02
N LYS A 88 -21.05 8.62 -6.18
CA LYS A 88 -22.05 7.68 -6.70
C LYS A 88 -23.08 8.53 -7.43
N MET A 89 -23.06 8.52 -8.76
CA MET A 89 -24.17 9.05 -9.54
C MET A 89 -25.38 8.18 -9.18
N VAL A 90 -26.28 8.74 -8.37
CA VAL A 90 -27.59 8.15 -8.13
C VAL A 90 -28.34 8.34 -9.45
N SER A 91 -28.53 7.24 -10.17
CA SER A 91 -29.48 7.18 -11.27
C SER A 91 -30.86 7.47 -10.68
N LEU A 92 -31.39 8.67 -10.94
CA LEU A 92 -32.79 8.97 -10.71
C LEU A 92 -33.57 8.29 -11.84
N SER A 93 -34.25 7.20 -11.50
CA SER A 93 -35.30 6.56 -12.31
C SER A 93 -36.53 6.38 -11.44
#